data_AF-A0A4C1ZTT3-F1
#
_entry.id   AF-A0A4C1ZTT3-F1
#
_cell.length_a   1.000
_cell.length_b   1.000
_cell.length_c   1.000
_cell.angle_alpha   90.00
_cell.angle_beta   90.00
_cell.angle_gamma   90.00
#
_symmetry.space_group_name_H-M   'P 1'
#
loop_
_entity.id
_entity.type
_entity.pdbx_description
1 polymer ?
#
loop_
_entity_poly.entity_id
_entity_poly.type
_entity_poly.pdbx_seq_one_letter_code
_entity_poly.pdbx_strand_id
1 'polypeptide(L)'
;MRYRVLDRAGMVKQFQQVRDNPVEQRRLSPLKSWLCTHGQSSLEKFLAMNGDFSKPILFTAETPQRKFAAYIDPENNFCIEDKLSQVNTLQQLQNVASYGILKKRLERYDLHIHALWFDIYTGDIYYFSRRAKRFVIIDESTYDILLAEIRRFYS
;
A
#
# COMPACT_ATOMS: atom_id res chain seq x y z
N MET A 1 10.27 -23.06 4.63
CA MET A 1 8.98 -22.74 3.97
C MET A 1 9.23 -22.53 2.49
N ARG A 2 8.70 -23.39 1.60
CA ARG A 2 8.77 -23.21 0.14
C ARG A 2 7.57 -22.38 -0.32
N TYR A 3 7.63 -21.07 -0.14
CA TYR A 3 6.65 -20.18 -0.78
C TYR A 3 7.02 -20.05 -2.27
N ARG A 4 6.42 -20.95 -3.05
CA ARG A 4 6.11 -20.85 -4.48
C ARG A 4 7.15 -20.13 -5.36
N VAL A 5 7.88 -20.93 -6.13
CA VAL A 5 8.41 -20.54 -7.44
C VAL A 5 7.20 -20.32 -8.36
N LEU A 6 6.48 -19.22 -8.18
CA LEU A 6 5.54 -18.72 -9.17
C LEU A 6 6.38 -17.88 -10.12
N ASP A 7 6.54 -18.39 -11.33
CA ASP A 7 7.09 -17.65 -12.46
C ASP A 7 6.44 -16.25 -12.53
N ARG A 8 7.28 -15.22 -12.44
CA ARG A 8 6.93 -13.81 -12.56
C ARG A 8 6.08 -13.52 -13.80
N ALA A 9 6.40 -14.17 -14.93
CA ALA A 9 5.65 -14.04 -16.16
C ALA A 9 4.23 -14.60 -16.03
N GLY A 10 4.06 -15.72 -15.33
CA GLY A 10 2.77 -16.30 -14.98
C GLY A 10 1.88 -15.37 -14.15
N MET A 11 2.45 -14.72 -13.12
CA MET A 11 1.71 -13.74 -12.31
C MET A 11 1.30 -12.53 -13.15
N VAL A 12 2.22 -11.91 -13.89
CA VAL A 12 1.92 -10.75 -14.75
C VAL A 12 0.84 -11.07 -15.77
N LYS A 13 0.90 -12.26 -16.40
CA LYS A 13 -0.12 -12.72 -17.35
C LYS A 13 -1.49 -12.89 -16.70
N GLN A 14 -1.56 -13.39 -15.47
CA GLN A 14 -2.82 -13.47 -14.72
C GLN A 14 -3.38 -12.09 -14.39
N PHE A 15 -2.54 -11.14 -13.97
CA PHE A 15 -2.97 -9.77 -13.71
C PHE A 15 -3.49 -9.08 -14.99
N GLN A 16 -2.82 -9.28 -16.13
CA GLN A 16 -3.28 -8.76 -17.42
C GLN A 16 -4.63 -9.37 -17.82
N GLN A 17 -4.81 -10.68 -17.69
CA GLN A 17 -6.10 -11.33 -17.98
C GLN A 17 -7.25 -10.81 -17.11
N VAL A 18 -6.98 -10.60 -15.82
CA VAL A 18 -7.93 -10.01 -14.87
C VAL A 18 -8.30 -8.59 -15.25
N ARG A 19 -7.33 -7.79 -15.71
CA ARG A 19 -7.54 -6.42 -16.18
C ARG A 19 -8.33 -6.36 -17.47
N ASP A 20 -7.98 -7.19 -18.45
CA ASP A 20 -8.49 -7.09 -19.82
C ASP A 20 -9.87 -7.74 -19.99
N ASN A 21 -10.24 -8.71 -19.13
CA ASN A 21 -11.54 -9.40 -19.21
C ASN A 21 -12.18 -9.64 -17.82
N PRO A 22 -12.54 -8.58 -17.08
CA PRO A 22 -12.89 -8.66 -15.65
C PRO A 22 -14.20 -9.42 -15.38
N VAL A 23 -15.17 -9.42 -16.30
CA VAL A 23 -16.47 -10.07 -16.11
C VAL A 23 -16.35 -11.59 -16.11
N GLU A 24 -15.59 -12.15 -17.06
CA GLU A 24 -15.33 -13.59 -17.11
C GLU A 24 -14.43 -14.04 -15.95
N GLN A 25 -13.41 -13.24 -15.63
CA GLN A 25 -12.46 -13.58 -14.57
C GLN A 25 -13.09 -13.60 -13.17
N ARG A 26 -14.07 -12.72 -12.91
CA ARG A 26 -14.85 -12.73 -11.66
C ARG A 26 -15.57 -14.06 -11.42
N ARG A 27 -15.98 -14.76 -12.48
CA ARG A 27 -16.72 -16.03 -12.38
C ARG A 27 -15.80 -17.24 -12.17
N LEU A 28 -14.50 -17.09 -12.41
CA LEU A 28 -13.55 -18.20 -12.35
C LEU A 28 -13.10 -18.56 -10.93
N SER A 29 -12.96 -17.58 -10.03
CA SER A 29 -12.65 -17.86 -8.63
C SER A 29 -12.96 -16.69 -7.69
N PRO A 30 -13.20 -16.96 -6.39
CA PRO A 30 -13.38 -15.91 -5.38
C PRO A 30 -12.19 -14.93 -5.32
N LEU A 31 -10.97 -15.44 -5.46
CA LEU A 31 -9.76 -14.61 -5.46
C LEU A 31 -9.74 -13.65 -6.67
N LYS A 32 -10.05 -14.15 -7.88
CA LYS A 32 -10.10 -13.30 -9.08
C LYS A 32 -11.21 -12.26 -8.98
N SER A 33 -12.37 -12.64 -8.43
CA SER A 33 -13.46 -11.70 -8.20
C SER A 33 -13.07 -10.58 -7.24
N TRP A 34 -12.44 -10.94 -6.12
CA TRP A 34 -11.91 -9.98 -5.16
C TRP A 34 -10.87 -9.06 -5.80
N LEU A 35 -9.94 -9.61 -6.59
CA LEU A 35 -8.87 -8.86 -7.23
C LEU A 35 -9.41 -7.88 -8.29
N CYS A 36 -10.42 -8.28 -9.08
CA CYS A 36 -11.13 -7.38 -10.00
C CYS A 36 -11.84 -6.23 -9.26
N THR A 37 -12.32 -6.49 -8.05
CA THR A 37 -13.17 -5.54 -7.31
C THR A 37 -12.34 -4.56 -6.49
N HIS A 38 -11.26 -5.04 -5.88
CA HIS A 38 -10.48 -4.27 -4.90
C HIS A 38 -9.06 -3.93 -5.40
N GLY A 39 -8.47 -4.74 -6.27
CA GLY A 39 -7.10 -4.55 -6.75
C GLY A 39 -6.97 -3.48 -7.83
N GLN A 40 -8.06 -3.15 -8.53
CA GLN A 40 -8.04 -2.21 -9.65
C GLN A 40 -7.50 -0.82 -9.25
N SER A 41 -7.98 -0.26 -8.14
CA SER A 41 -7.56 1.08 -7.68
C SER A 41 -6.06 1.16 -7.34
N SER A 42 -5.51 0.12 -6.70
CA SER A 42 -4.07 0.02 -6.42
C SER A 42 -3.26 -0.08 -7.71
N LEU A 43 -3.72 -0.90 -8.67
CA LEU A 43 -3.05 -1.10 -9.94
C LEU A 43 -3.09 0.17 -10.81
N GLU A 44 -4.22 0.87 -10.89
CA GLU A 44 -4.33 2.12 -11.64
C GLU A 44 -3.36 3.18 -11.12
N LYS A 45 -3.29 3.37 -9.79
CA LYS A 45 -2.32 4.28 -9.16
C LYS A 45 -0.87 3.89 -9.47
N PHE A 46 -0.58 2.60 -9.43
CA PHE A 46 0.75 2.08 -9.74
C PHE A 46 1.13 2.31 -11.21
N LEU A 47 0.23 1.99 -12.14
CA LEU A 47 0.45 2.18 -13.57
C LEU A 47 0.57 3.66 -13.94
N ALA A 48 -0.15 4.56 -13.25
CA ALA A 48 -0.04 6.00 -13.48
C ALA A 48 1.36 6.57 -13.21
N MET A 49 2.22 5.84 -12.49
CA MET A 49 3.63 6.21 -12.31
C MET A 49 4.45 6.02 -13.59
N ASN A 50 3.99 5.19 -14.54
CA ASN A 50 4.70 4.88 -15.79
C ASN A 50 6.17 4.43 -15.59
N GLY A 51 6.47 3.78 -14.45
CA GLY A 51 7.82 3.35 -14.09
C GLY A 51 8.72 4.45 -13.50
N ASP A 52 8.23 5.68 -13.36
CA ASP A 52 8.94 6.78 -12.70
C ASP A 52 8.63 6.82 -11.20
N PHE A 53 9.50 6.20 -10.41
CA PHE A 53 9.41 6.12 -8.94
C PHE A 53 10.05 7.32 -8.22
N SER A 54 10.61 8.28 -8.96
CA SER A 54 11.19 9.50 -8.37
C SER A 54 10.11 10.48 -7.89
N LYS A 55 8.90 10.38 -8.47
CA LYS A 55 7.77 11.26 -8.17
C LYS A 55 6.85 10.66 -7.11
N PRO A 56 6.27 11.50 -6.23
CA PRO A 56 5.33 11.01 -5.25
C PRO A 56 3.96 10.74 -5.87
N ILE A 57 3.27 9.74 -5.32
CA ILE A 57 1.84 9.51 -5.57
C ILE A 57 1.03 10.18 -4.46
N LEU A 58 -0.12 10.73 -4.81
CA LEU A 58 -1.06 11.30 -3.86
C LEU A 58 -2.11 10.28 -3.42
N PHE A 59 -2.30 10.18 -2.11
CA PHE A 59 -3.34 9.37 -1.48
C PHE A 59 -4.25 10.25 -0.64
N THR A 60 -5.51 9.85 -0.54
CA THR A 60 -6.43 10.42 0.46
C THR A 60 -6.10 9.79 1.81
N ALA A 61 -6.00 10.61 2.84
CA ALA A 61 -5.69 10.19 4.20
C ALA A 61 -6.96 9.77 4.96
N GLU A 62 -7.00 10.03 6.27
CA GLU A 62 -8.07 9.61 7.17
C GLU A 62 -9.41 10.32 6.89
N THR A 63 -9.36 11.51 6.31
CA THR A 63 -10.54 12.25 5.84
C THR A 63 -10.37 12.66 4.37
N PRO A 64 -11.47 12.82 3.60
CA PRO A 64 -11.39 13.23 2.19
C PRO A 64 -10.61 14.52 1.92
N GLN A 65 -10.58 15.42 2.89
CA GLN A 65 -9.89 16.71 2.83
C GLN A 65 -8.38 16.57 3.05
N ARG A 66 -7.94 15.48 3.68
CA ARG A 66 -6.53 15.24 3.95
C ARG A 66 -5.95 14.39 2.84
N LYS A 67 -4.83 14.87 2.28
CA LYS A 67 -4.04 14.14 1.30
C LYS A 67 -2.61 14.02 1.79
N PHE A 68 -1.95 12.95 1.40
CA PHE A 68 -0.53 12.77 1.64
C PHE A 68 0.17 12.32 0.37
N ALA A 69 1.40 12.79 0.22
CA ALA A 69 2.32 12.34 -0.81
C ALA A 69 3.09 11.12 -0.30
N ALA A 70 3.32 10.14 -1.17
CA ALA A 70 4.11 8.96 -0.90
C ALA A 70 5.12 8.71 -2.01
N TYR A 71 6.41 8.64 -1.65
CA TYR A 71 7.47 8.14 -2.53
C TYR A 71 7.57 6.64 -2.36
N ILE A 72 7.48 5.91 -3.48
CA ILE A 72 7.51 4.44 -3.51
C ILE A 72 8.89 4.01 -3.98
N ASP A 73 9.74 3.59 -3.04
CA ASP A 73 11.09 3.09 -3.31
C ASP A 73 11.87 3.91 -4.36
N PRO A 74 12.15 5.19 -4.08
CA PRO A 74 12.88 6.06 -5.02
C PRO A 74 14.32 5.59 -5.24
N GLU A 75 14.89 4.83 -4.29
CA GLU A 75 16.21 4.20 -4.40
C GLU A 75 16.20 2.93 -5.28
N ASN A 76 15.03 2.45 -5.69
CA ASN A 76 14.86 1.28 -6.55
C ASN A 76 15.48 -0.01 -5.99
N ASN A 77 15.34 -0.22 -4.67
CA ASN A 77 15.83 -1.41 -3.98
C ASN A 77 14.91 -2.64 -4.15
N PHE A 78 13.63 -2.43 -4.46
CA PHE A 78 12.62 -3.49 -4.49
C PHE A 78 12.15 -3.84 -5.90
N CYS A 79 11.67 -5.07 -6.08
CA CYS A 79 11.10 -5.49 -7.36
C CYS A 79 9.73 -4.83 -7.62
N ILE A 80 9.22 -4.94 -8.85
CA ILE A 80 7.99 -4.25 -9.26
C ILE A 80 6.77 -4.74 -8.46
N GLU A 81 6.75 -6.02 -8.10
CA GLU A 81 5.69 -6.64 -7.32
C GLU A 81 5.66 -6.10 -5.87
N ASP A 82 6.83 -5.90 -5.27
CA ASP A 82 6.98 -5.33 -3.93
C ASP A 82 6.55 -3.87 -3.91
N LYS A 83 6.96 -3.08 -4.91
CA LYS A 83 6.50 -1.68 -5.07
C LYS A 83 4.99 -1.58 -5.24
N LEU A 84 4.38 -2.49 -6.01
CA LEU A 84 2.92 -2.57 -6.14
C LEU A 84 2.28 -2.90 -4.79
N SER A 85 2.87 -3.79 -4.00
CA SER A 85 2.37 -4.15 -2.68
C SER A 85 2.47 -2.99 -1.67
N GLN A 86 3.49 -2.12 -1.77
CA GLN A 86 3.58 -0.87 -1.01
C GLN A 86 2.45 0.10 -1.38
N VAL A 87 2.20 0.31 -2.69
CA VAL A 87 1.07 1.12 -3.17
C VAL A 87 -0.26 0.57 -2.68
N ASN A 88 -0.43 -0.74 -2.75
CA ASN A 88 -1.63 -1.40 -2.25
C ASN A 88 -1.83 -1.17 -0.74
N THR A 89 -0.77 -1.22 0.06
CA THR A 89 -0.84 -0.96 1.51
C THR A 89 -1.40 0.44 1.80
N LEU A 90 -0.95 1.45 1.05
CA LEU A 90 -1.44 2.82 1.18
C LEU A 90 -2.86 3.02 0.62
N GLN A 91 -3.24 2.27 -0.43
CA GLN A 91 -4.62 2.24 -0.91
C GLN A 91 -5.56 1.62 0.13
N GLN A 92 -5.12 0.55 0.81
CA GLN A 92 -5.91 -0.10 1.86
C GLN A 92 -6.08 0.82 3.07
N LEU A 93 -5.09 1.65 3.39
CA LEU A 93 -5.22 2.70 4.41
C LEU A 93 -6.42 3.62 4.11
N GLN A 94 -6.54 4.09 2.87
CA GLN A 94 -7.66 4.92 2.41
C GLN A 94 -9.00 4.16 2.49
N ASN A 95 -9.00 2.89 2.08
CA ASN A 95 -10.20 2.05 2.09
C ASN A 95 -10.70 1.82 3.53
N VAL A 96 -9.80 1.51 4.47
CA VAL A 96 -10.14 1.34 5.89
C VAL A 96 -10.66 2.65 6.47
N ALA A 97 -10.01 3.78 6.19
CA ALA A 97 -10.47 5.09 6.68
C ALA A 97 -11.88 5.48 6.19
N SER A 98 -12.32 4.95 5.05
CA SER A 98 -13.62 5.28 4.45
C SER A 98 -14.84 4.68 5.18
N TYR A 99 -14.64 3.68 6.05
CA TYR A 99 -15.75 3.04 6.75
C TYR A 99 -16.40 3.98 7.78
N GLY A 100 -17.72 4.13 7.70
CA GLY A 100 -18.48 5.07 8.53
C GLY A 100 -18.31 4.89 10.04
N ILE A 101 -18.06 3.66 10.50
CA ILE A 101 -17.79 3.36 11.92
C ILE A 101 -16.49 4.00 12.42
N LEU A 102 -15.48 4.09 11.55
CA LEU A 102 -14.18 4.68 11.87
C LEU A 102 -14.19 6.20 11.64
N LYS A 103 -14.98 6.69 10.68
CA LYS A 103 -15.01 8.10 10.29
C LYS A 103 -15.14 9.06 11.48
N LYS A 104 -16.14 8.86 12.35
CA LYS A 104 -16.38 9.73 13.52
C LYS A 104 -15.19 9.76 14.49
N ARG A 105 -14.50 8.62 14.61
CA ARG A 105 -13.36 8.39 15.50
C ARG A 105 -12.08 9.03 14.94
N LEU A 106 -11.87 8.88 13.63
CA LEU A 106 -10.80 9.54 12.88
C LEU A 106 -10.95 11.07 12.88
N GLU A 107 -12.17 11.59 12.73
CA GLU A 107 -12.46 13.04 12.79
C GLU A 107 -12.23 13.64 14.19
N ARG A 108 -12.37 12.83 15.25
CA ARG A 108 -12.15 13.21 16.64
C ARG A 108 -10.71 12.95 17.14
N TYR A 109 -9.83 12.42 16.29
CA TYR A 109 -8.45 12.04 16.66
C TYR A 109 -8.36 11.02 17.81
N ASP A 110 -9.41 10.21 18.01
CA ASP A 110 -9.43 9.15 19.04
C ASP A 110 -8.99 7.77 18.49
N LEU A 111 -8.66 7.73 17.20
CA LEU A 111 -8.24 6.56 16.44
C LEU A 111 -7.23 7.00 15.38
N HIS A 112 -6.16 6.22 15.25
CA HIS A 112 -5.12 6.44 14.26
C HIS A 112 -4.91 5.16 13.47
N ILE A 113 -4.69 5.30 12.16
CA ILE A 113 -4.43 4.16 11.28
C ILE A 113 -2.99 4.30 10.77
N HIS A 114 -2.25 3.21 10.90
CA HIS A 114 -0.87 3.13 10.48
C HIS A 114 -0.74 2.12 9.34
N ALA A 115 0.20 2.36 8.44
CA ALA A 115 0.55 1.44 7.38
C ALA A 115 1.90 0.79 7.72
N LEU A 116 1.87 -0.53 7.84
CA LEU A 116 3.04 -1.39 8.00
C LEU A 116 3.16 -2.25 6.75
N TRP A 117 4.36 -2.32 6.19
CA TRP A 117 4.69 -3.18 5.05
C TRP A 117 5.75 -4.19 5.49
N PHE A 118 5.56 -5.46 5.19
CA PHE A 118 6.43 -6.54 5.62
C PHE A 118 7.14 -7.14 4.41
N ASP A 119 8.47 -7.09 4.42
CA ASP A 119 9.29 -7.76 3.44
C ASP A 119 9.40 -9.24 3.82
N ILE A 120 8.77 -10.11 3.03
CA ILE A 120 8.74 -11.55 3.29
C ILE A 120 10.09 -12.25 3.04
N TYR A 121 11.02 -11.60 2.34
CA TYR A 121 12.32 -12.17 2.00
C TYR A 121 13.35 -11.93 3.10
N THR A 122 13.38 -10.72 3.65
CA THR A 122 14.29 -10.31 4.72
C THR A 122 13.69 -10.51 6.12
N GLY A 123 12.36 -10.44 6.22
CA GLY A 123 11.64 -10.39 7.49
C GLY A 123 11.53 -8.98 8.08
N ASP A 124 11.97 -7.96 7.35
CA ASP A 124 11.97 -6.58 7.82
C ASP A 124 10.54 -5.98 7.79
N ILE A 125 10.24 -5.18 8.81
CA ILE A 125 8.99 -4.41 8.88
C ILE A 125 9.30 -2.96 8.57
N TYR A 126 8.53 -2.37 7.67
CA TYR A 126 8.61 -0.97 7.31
C TYR A 126 7.35 -0.23 7.75
N TYR A 127 7.52 0.94 8.34
CA TYR A 127 6.46 1.87 8.70
C TYR A 127 6.34 2.99 7.67
N PHE A 128 5.13 3.31 7.23
CA PHE A 128 4.93 4.51 6.41
C PHE A 128 5.01 5.78 7.27
N SER A 129 6.15 6.47 7.22
CA SER A 129 6.36 7.74 7.90
C SER A 129 5.66 8.86 7.13
N ARG A 130 4.75 9.58 7.82
CA ARG A 130 4.08 10.77 7.27
C ARG A 130 5.07 11.91 7.06
N ARG A 131 6.07 12.01 7.96
CA ARG A 131 7.12 13.02 7.88
C ARG A 131 8.09 12.75 6.73
N ALA A 132 8.57 11.52 6.59
CA ALA A 132 9.49 11.14 5.51
C ALA A 132 8.76 10.90 4.16
N LYS A 133 7.43 10.77 4.19
CA LYS A 133 6.57 10.50 3.01
C LYS A 133 6.93 9.19 2.32
N ARG A 134 7.45 8.21 3.04
CA ARG A 134 7.89 6.92 2.51
C ARG A 134 7.88 5.83 3.58
N PHE A 135 8.00 4.59 3.14
CA PHE A 135 8.28 3.46 4.01
C PHE A 135 9.70 3.57 4.58
N VAL A 136 9.81 3.50 5.90
CA VAL A 136 11.06 3.52 6.65
C VAL A 136 11.13 2.22 7.44
N ILE A 137 12.24 1.50 7.36
CA ILE A 137 12.45 0.28 8.13
C ILE A 137 12.28 0.57 9.63
N ILE A 138 11.78 -0.41 10.39
CA ILE A 138 11.70 -0.37 11.84
C ILE A 138 12.85 -1.23 12.38
N ASP A 139 13.86 -0.57 12.90
CA ASP A 139 15.04 -1.15 13.54
C ASP A 139 15.42 -0.33 14.80
N GLU A 140 16.49 -0.73 15.48
CA GLU A 140 16.98 -0.06 16.69
C GLU A 140 17.36 1.41 16.46
N SER A 141 17.72 1.79 15.23
CA SER A 141 18.13 3.16 14.89
C SER A 141 16.96 4.08 14.57
N THR A 142 15.84 3.51 14.12
CA THR A 142 14.67 4.24 13.63
C THR A 142 13.50 4.21 14.60
N TYR A 143 13.42 3.22 15.49
CA TYR A 143 12.30 3.01 16.41
C TYR A 143 11.92 4.26 17.20
N ASP A 144 12.88 4.86 17.92
CA ASP A 144 12.62 6.03 18.77
C ASP A 144 12.17 7.25 17.96
N ILE A 145 12.73 7.38 16.76
CA ILE A 145 12.42 8.47 15.82
C ILE A 145 10.97 8.34 15.33
N LEU A 146 10.56 7.13 14.96
CA LEU A 146 9.21 6.82 14.51
C LEU A 146 8.19 6.96 15.66
N LEU A 147 8.55 6.50 16.85
CA LEU A 147 7.70 6.62 18.04
C LEU A 147 7.49 8.10 18.43
N ALA A 148 8.55 8.92 18.36
CA ALA A 148 8.44 10.36 18.57
C ALA A 148 7.58 11.05 17.50
N GLU A 149 7.69 10.62 16.24
CA GLU A 149 6.80 11.11 15.16
C GLU A 149 5.34 10.80 15.47
N ILE A 150 5.03 9.55 15.84
CA ILE A 150 3.66 9.13 16.20
C ILE A 150 3.14 9.97 17.37
N ARG A 151 3.92 10.08 18.45
CA ARG A 151 3.52 10.89 19.61
C ARG A 151 3.20 12.32 19.21
N ARG A 152 4.03 12.97 18.39
CA ARG A 152 3.83 14.36 17.96
C ARG A 152 2.67 14.54 16.97
N PHE A 153 2.43 13.59 16.09
CA PHE A 153 1.35 13.70 15.09
C PHE A 153 -0.04 13.44 15.67
N TYR A 154 -0.10 12.71 16.78
CA TYR A 154 -1.32 12.16 17.34
C TYR A 154 -1.55 12.52 18.82
N SER A 155 -0.81 13.51 19.34
CA SER A 155 -1.15 14.23 20.59
C SER A 155 -1.95 15.48 20.29
#